data_AF-A0A354X106-F1
#
_entry.id   AF-A0A354X106-F1
#
_cell.length_a   1.000
_cell.length_b   1.000
_cell.length_c   1.000
_cell.angle_alpha   90.00
_cell.angle_beta   90.00
_cell.angle_gamma   90.00
#
_symmetry.space_group_name_H-M   'P 1'
#
loop_
_entity.id
_entity.type
_entity.pdbx_description
1 polymer ?
#
loop_
_entity_poly.entity_id
_entity_poly.type
_entity_poly.pdbx_seq_one_letter_code
_entity_poly.pdbx_strand_id
1 'polypeptide(L)'
;MSEIIQNSSQRKEMLRHLLLRLHEGEAPDVLRKRLIEVLRSIPYNEVVEVEQELINSGALSENEILEFCDLHTAVLDGSIDLEDAKTIPPGHPVDTFKQENIALKNEVIKIDDLFNKVSDLNDKQLPGYILQLRTIFNNLSDIDKHYKRKEYLLFPFLEKHLITGPPKVMWGKH
;
A
#
# COMPACT_ATOMS: atom_id res chain seq x y z
N MET A 1 -31.76 11.23 3.14
CA MET A 1 -30.69 10.85 4.10
C MET A 1 -30.69 9.36 4.42
N SER A 2 -31.84 8.67 4.46
CA SER A 2 -31.93 7.23 4.76
C SER A 2 -31.37 6.29 3.68
N GLU A 3 -31.56 6.57 2.38
CA GLU A 3 -31.13 5.67 1.29
C GLU A 3 -29.59 5.57 1.15
N ILE A 4 -28.87 6.69 1.31
CA ILE A 4 -27.41 6.71 1.24
C ILE A 4 -26.79 5.94 2.43
N ILE A 5 -27.40 6.08 3.61
CA ILE A 5 -26.99 5.39 4.84
C ILE A 5 -27.27 3.88 4.75
N GLN A 6 -28.45 3.49 4.21
CA GLN A 6 -28.77 2.08 3.97
C GLN A 6 -27.79 1.44 2.98
N ASN A 7 -27.41 2.14 1.92
CA ASN A 7 -26.48 1.63 0.93
C ASN A 7 -25.05 1.47 1.52
N SER A 8 -24.57 2.42 2.32
CA SER A 8 -23.27 2.32 2.99
C SER A 8 -23.20 1.14 3.99
N SER A 9 -24.21 0.99 4.86
CA SER A 9 -24.24 -0.11 5.83
C SER A 9 -24.28 -1.48 5.15
N GLN A 10 -25.03 -1.62 4.06
CA GLN A 10 -25.12 -2.87 3.31
C GLN A 10 -23.80 -3.22 2.61
N ARG A 11 -23.10 -2.23 2.04
CA ARG A 11 -21.78 -2.44 1.44
C ARG A 11 -20.75 -2.91 2.46
N LYS A 12 -20.72 -2.28 3.64
CA LYS A 12 -19.82 -2.66 4.75
C LYS A 12 -20.11 -4.06 5.27
N GLU A 13 -21.38 -4.39 5.48
CA GLU A 13 -21.83 -5.72 5.90
C GLU A 13 -21.39 -6.81 4.91
N MET A 14 -21.60 -6.56 3.62
CA MET A 14 -21.21 -7.48 2.55
C MET A 14 -19.69 -7.67 2.50
N LEU A 15 -18.91 -6.59 2.62
CA LEU A 15 -17.45 -6.66 2.68
C LEU A 15 -16.98 -7.48 3.88
N ARG A 16 -17.53 -7.21 5.06
CA ARG A 16 -17.19 -7.95 6.29
C ARG A 16 -17.44 -9.45 6.12
N HIS A 17 -18.61 -9.82 5.61
CA HIS A 17 -18.99 -11.20 5.39
C HIS A 17 -18.09 -11.89 4.35
N LEU A 18 -17.67 -11.20 3.29
CA LEU A 18 -16.75 -11.74 2.31
C LEU A 18 -15.35 -11.98 2.88
N LEU A 19 -14.82 -11.04 3.67
CA LEU A 19 -13.51 -11.17 4.32
C LEU A 19 -13.47 -12.35 5.29
N LEU A 20 -14.51 -12.51 6.12
CA LEU A 20 -14.61 -13.64 7.06
C LEU A 20 -14.67 -14.99 6.34
N ARG A 21 -15.51 -15.12 5.31
CA ARG A 21 -15.61 -16.39 4.54
C ARG A 21 -14.33 -16.73 3.79
N LEU A 22 -13.62 -15.71 3.31
CA LEU A 22 -12.32 -15.90 2.66
C LEU A 22 -11.27 -16.35 3.66
N HIS A 23 -11.29 -15.81 4.89
CA HIS A 23 -10.45 -16.25 6.00
C HIS A 23 -10.76 -17.69 6.45
N GLU A 24 -12.04 -18.09 6.48
CA GLU A 24 -12.49 -19.46 6.77
C GLU A 24 -12.08 -20.48 5.67
N GLY A 25 -11.54 -20.03 4.55
CA GLY A 25 -11.04 -20.87 3.46
C GLY A 25 -12.12 -21.36 2.50
N GLU A 26 -13.31 -20.77 2.51
CA GLU A 26 -14.39 -21.16 1.60
C GLU A 26 -14.10 -20.73 0.16
N ALA A 27 -14.06 -21.68 -0.78
CA ALA A 27 -14.01 -21.43 -2.24
C ALA A 27 -13.15 -20.20 -2.66
N PRO A 28 -11.85 -20.17 -2.31
CA PRO A 28 -11.03 -18.95 -2.32
C PRO A 28 -10.97 -18.26 -3.69
N ASP A 29 -10.97 -19.01 -4.79
CA ASP A 29 -10.93 -18.42 -6.13
C ASP A 29 -12.22 -17.67 -6.50
N VAL A 30 -13.37 -18.17 -6.06
CA VAL A 30 -14.68 -17.55 -6.32
C VAL A 30 -14.86 -16.34 -5.42
N LEU A 31 -14.54 -16.49 -4.13
CA LEU A 31 -14.66 -15.38 -3.17
C LEU A 31 -13.67 -14.26 -3.47
N ARG A 32 -12.44 -14.56 -3.91
CA ARG A 32 -11.50 -13.53 -4.37
C ARG A 32 -12.10 -12.73 -5.51
N LYS A 33 -12.57 -13.37 -6.58
CA LYS A 33 -13.22 -12.66 -7.71
C LYS A 33 -14.39 -11.80 -7.27
N ARG A 34 -15.22 -12.31 -6.35
CA ARG A 34 -16.36 -11.55 -5.83
C ARG A 34 -15.91 -10.35 -4.99
N LEU A 35 -14.87 -10.52 -4.18
CA LEU A 35 -14.26 -9.46 -3.39
C LEU A 35 -13.69 -8.37 -4.32
N ILE A 36 -13.03 -8.74 -5.42
CA ILE A 36 -12.56 -7.80 -6.47
C ILE A 36 -13.72 -6.93 -6.99
N GLU A 37 -14.85 -7.54 -7.36
CA GLU A 37 -16.02 -6.82 -7.88
C GLU A 37 -16.58 -5.83 -6.85
N VAL A 38 -16.68 -6.27 -5.61
CA VAL A 38 -17.23 -5.47 -4.51
C VAL A 38 -16.33 -4.26 -4.22
N LEU A 39 -15.02 -4.45 -4.12
CA LEU A 39 -14.07 -3.38 -3.79
C LEU A 39 -14.06 -2.23 -4.80
N ARG A 40 -14.38 -2.50 -6.08
CA ARG A 40 -14.53 -1.44 -7.11
C ARG A 40 -15.69 -0.49 -6.84
N SER A 41 -16.69 -0.93 -6.08
CA SER A 41 -17.91 -0.18 -5.79
C SER A 41 -17.95 0.43 -4.39
N ILE A 42 -17.02 0.03 -3.51
CA ILE A 42 -16.95 0.50 -2.13
C ILE A 42 -15.92 1.63 -2.03
N PRO A 43 -16.29 2.80 -1.47
CA PRO A 43 -15.33 3.86 -1.16
C PRO A 43 -14.21 3.35 -0.24
N TYR A 44 -12.96 3.73 -0.53
CA TYR A 44 -11.79 3.23 0.20
C TYR A 44 -11.87 3.45 1.72
N ASN A 45 -12.46 4.55 2.18
CA ASN A 45 -12.66 4.79 3.62
C ASN A 45 -13.58 3.75 4.27
N GLU A 46 -14.61 3.28 3.56
CA GLU A 46 -15.49 2.22 4.06
C GLU A 46 -14.76 0.88 4.18
N VAL A 47 -13.82 0.60 3.26
CA VAL A 47 -12.96 -0.60 3.32
C VAL A 47 -12.13 -0.60 4.60
N VAL A 48 -11.42 0.51 4.88
CA VAL A 48 -10.58 0.60 6.09
C VAL A 48 -11.40 0.59 7.38
N GLU A 49 -12.60 1.16 7.37
CA GLU A 49 -13.50 1.07 8.53
C GLU A 49 -13.88 -0.38 8.86
N VAL A 50 -14.21 -1.19 7.84
CA VAL A 50 -14.54 -2.62 8.01
C VAL A 50 -13.32 -3.42 8.48
N GLU A 51 -12.16 -3.19 7.88
CA GLU A 51 -10.90 -3.84 8.28
C GLU A 51 -10.59 -3.55 9.75
N GLN A 52 -10.75 -2.29 10.19
CA GLN A 52 -10.52 -1.94 11.58
C GLN A 52 -11.56 -2.54 12.53
N GLU A 53 -12.83 -2.61 12.14
CA GLU A 53 -13.89 -3.25 12.91
C GLU A 53 -13.53 -4.73 13.19
N LEU A 54 -13.06 -5.44 12.16
CA LEU A 54 -12.65 -6.85 12.24
C LEU A 54 -11.44 -7.06 13.16
N ILE A 55 -10.47 -6.14 13.13
CA ILE A 55 -9.32 -6.14 14.05
C ILE A 55 -9.79 -5.89 15.47
N ASN A 56 -10.61 -4.86 15.68
CA ASN A 56 -11.08 -4.46 17.01
C ASN A 56 -11.95 -5.53 17.68
N SER A 57 -12.73 -6.27 16.88
CA SER A 57 -13.55 -7.37 17.39
C SER A 57 -12.73 -8.65 17.65
N GLY A 58 -11.45 -8.69 17.26
CA GLY A 58 -10.61 -9.87 17.31
C GLY A 58 -11.02 -10.97 16.33
N ALA A 59 -11.79 -10.63 15.30
CA ALA A 59 -12.24 -11.60 14.29
C ALA A 59 -11.13 -11.91 13.28
N LEU A 60 -10.25 -10.93 13.03
CA LEU A 60 -9.05 -11.08 12.21
C LEU A 60 -7.89 -10.37 12.92
N SER A 61 -6.68 -10.92 12.77
CA SER A 61 -5.45 -10.26 13.19
C SER A 61 -5.00 -9.20 12.18
N GLU A 62 -4.13 -8.28 12.60
CA GLU A 62 -3.53 -7.28 11.72
C GLU A 62 -2.80 -7.90 10.52
N ASN A 63 -2.12 -9.03 10.73
CA ASN A 63 -1.42 -9.74 9.65
C ASN A 63 -2.39 -10.32 8.61
N GLU A 64 -3.51 -10.89 9.05
CA GLU A 64 -4.52 -11.44 8.13
C GLU A 64 -5.19 -10.33 7.30
N ILE A 65 -5.44 -9.17 7.90
CA ILE A 65 -5.90 -7.98 7.18
C ILE A 65 -4.86 -7.47 6.18
N LEU A 66 -3.57 -7.50 6.53
CA LEU A 66 -2.49 -7.11 5.61
C LEU A 66 -2.44 -8.02 4.38
N GLU A 67 -2.66 -9.32 4.52
CA GLU A 67 -2.76 -10.24 3.37
C GLU A 67 -3.93 -9.86 2.43
N PHE A 68 -5.05 -9.38 2.99
CA PHE A 68 -6.18 -8.89 2.19
C PHE A 68 -5.91 -7.51 1.55
N CYS A 69 -5.11 -6.65 2.19
CA CYS A 69 -4.68 -5.36 1.62
C CYS A 69 -3.93 -5.52 0.29
N ASP A 70 -3.09 -6.56 0.16
CA ASP A 70 -2.33 -6.80 -1.06
C ASP A 70 -3.26 -7.22 -2.21
N LEU A 71 -4.30 -8.00 -1.90
CA LEU A 71 -5.38 -8.31 -2.86
C LEU A 71 -6.12 -7.04 -3.29
N HIS A 72 -6.48 -6.14 -2.35
CA HIS A 72 -7.15 -4.88 -2.65
C HIS A 72 -6.31 -3.99 -3.59
N THR A 73 -5.00 -3.94 -3.38
CA THR A 73 -4.08 -3.18 -4.23
C THR A 73 -4.08 -3.72 -5.66
N ALA A 74 -4.05 -5.05 -5.83
CA ALA A 74 -4.14 -5.69 -7.14
C ALA A 74 -5.48 -5.48 -7.85
N VAL A 75 -6.56 -5.23 -7.09
CA VAL A 75 -7.89 -4.92 -7.63
C VAL A 75 -8.00 -3.50 -8.14
N LEU A 76 -7.37 -2.56 -7.42
CA LEU A 76 -7.34 -1.14 -7.75
C LEU A 76 -6.42 -0.84 -8.93
N ASP A 77 -5.41 -1.69 -9.16
CA ASP A 77 -4.52 -1.56 -10.30
C ASP A 77 -5.30 -1.73 -11.62
N GLY A 78 -5.43 -0.63 -12.37
CA GLY A 78 -6.22 -0.55 -13.61
C GLY A 78 -7.71 -0.26 -13.45
N SER A 79 -8.25 -0.11 -12.22
CA SER A 79 -9.64 0.31 -11.99
C SER A 79 -9.78 1.73 -11.41
N ILE A 80 -8.66 2.41 -11.18
CA ILE A 80 -8.66 3.81 -10.73
C ILE A 80 -8.89 4.71 -11.94
N ASP A 81 -10.01 5.42 -11.93
CA ASP A 81 -10.29 6.50 -12.87
C ASP A 81 -9.37 7.69 -12.57
N LEU A 82 -8.58 8.08 -13.56
CA LEU A 82 -7.62 9.18 -13.48
C LEU A 82 -7.97 10.30 -14.46
N GLU A 83 -9.13 10.26 -15.13
CA GLU A 83 -9.50 11.24 -16.16
C GLU A 83 -9.51 12.69 -15.61
N ASP A 84 -9.94 12.86 -14.36
CA ASP A 84 -9.97 14.16 -13.67
C ASP A 84 -8.69 14.49 -12.88
N ALA A 85 -7.65 13.67 -12.99
CA ALA A 85 -6.42 13.88 -12.24
C ALA A 85 -5.72 15.17 -12.71
N LYS A 86 -5.55 16.12 -11.78
CA LYS A 86 -4.86 17.37 -12.07
C LYS A 86 -3.40 17.13 -12.45
N THR A 87 -2.91 17.89 -13.42
CA THR A 87 -1.49 17.93 -13.76
C THR A 87 -0.69 18.42 -12.56
N ILE A 88 0.38 17.71 -12.22
CA ILE A 88 1.24 18.04 -11.09
C ILE A 88 2.44 18.84 -11.63
N PRO A 89 2.57 20.13 -11.29
CA PRO A 89 3.69 20.93 -11.79
C PRO A 89 5.00 20.58 -11.07
N PRO A 90 6.16 20.84 -11.68
CA PRO A 90 7.46 20.68 -11.04
C PRO A 90 7.55 21.43 -9.70
N GLY A 91 8.09 20.77 -8.68
CA GLY A 91 8.25 21.35 -7.33
C GLY A 91 6.99 21.30 -6.46
N HIS A 92 5.86 20.81 -6.98
CA HIS A 92 4.71 20.46 -6.15
C HIS A 92 5.08 19.31 -5.19
N PRO A 93 4.57 19.26 -3.94
CA PRO A 93 4.92 18.18 -3.00
C PRO A 93 4.73 16.76 -3.55
N VAL A 94 3.65 16.54 -4.32
CA VAL A 94 3.40 15.26 -5.00
C VAL A 94 4.44 14.95 -6.07
N ASP A 95 4.95 15.95 -6.80
CA ASP A 95 6.05 15.75 -7.76
C ASP A 95 7.30 15.28 -7.00
N THR A 96 7.67 15.96 -5.92
CA THR A 96 8.78 15.55 -5.05
C THR A 96 8.63 14.09 -4.58
N PHE A 97 7.46 13.70 -4.06
CA PHE A 97 7.23 12.32 -3.64
C PHE A 97 7.35 11.31 -4.79
N LYS A 98 6.91 11.67 -6.00
CA LYS A 98 7.05 10.82 -7.19
C LYS A 98 8.52 10.67 -7.59
N GLN A 99 9.30 11.75 -7.60
CA GLN A 99 10.73 11.70 -7.90
C GLN A 99 11.49 10.88 -6.86
N GLU A 100 11.16 11.03 -5.58
CA GLU A 100 11.74 10.21 -4.50
C GLU A 100 11.44 8.73 -4.68
N ASN A 101 10.20 8.36 -5.04
CA ASN A 101 9.84 6.98 -5.36
C ASN A 101 10.65 6.43 -6.55
N ILE A 102 10.87 7.23 -7.60
CA ILE A 102 11.68 6.84 -8.76
C ILE A 102 13.14 6.61 -8.33
N ALA A 103 13.70 7.50 -7.51
CA ALA A 103 15.05 7.36 -7.00
C ALA A 103 15.22 6.08 -6.15
N LEU A 104 14.29 5.81 -5.24
CA LEU A 104 14.28 4.58 -4.44
C LEU A 104 14.20 3.33 -5.32
N LYS A 105 13.32 3.33 -6.32
CA LYS A 105 13.22 2.22 -7.29
C LYS A 105 14.54 1.97 -8.01
N ASN A 106 15.25 3.03 -8.40
CA ASN A 106 16.55 2.90 -9.06
C ASN A 106 17.61 2.30 -8.13
N GLU A 107 17.61 2.63 -6.83
CA GLU A 107 18.50 1.99 -5.86
C GLU A 107 18.15 0.51 -5.64
N VAL A 108 16.87 0.14 -5.65
CA VAL A 108 16.42 -1.27 -5.61
C VAL A 108 16.92 -2.05 -6.83
N ILE A 109 16.79 -1.48 -8.03
CA ILE A 109 17.31 -2.12 -9.26
C ILE A 109 18.83 -2.30 -9.17
N LYS A 110 19.56 -1.33 -8.64
CA LYS A 110 21.02 -1.43 -8.47
C LYS A 110 21.42 -2.56 -7.53
N ILE A 111 20.69 -2.77 -6.42
CA ILE A 111 21.03 -3.85 -5.48
C ILE A 111 20.69 -5.22 -6.09
N ASP A 112 19.58 -5.34 -6.82
CA ASP A 112 19.22 -6.57 -7.53
C ASP A 112 20.28 -6.93 -8.59
N ASP A 113 20.69 -5.96 -9.40
CA ASP A 113 21.76 -6.13 -10.39
C ASP A 113 23.10 -6.51 -9.76
N LEU A 114 23.37 -5.99 -8.56
CA LEU A 114 24.59 -6.30 -7.82
C LEU A 114 24.54 -7.73 -7.29
N PHE A 115 23.41 -8.16 -6.72
CA PHE A 115 23.22 -9.54 -6.27
C PHE A 115 23.30 -10.55 -7.42
N ASN A 116 22.78 -10.22 -8.60
CA ASN A 116 22.89 -11.09 -9.78
C ASN A 116 24.34 -11.35 -10.23
N LYS A 117 25.28 -10.47 -9.86
CA LYS A 117 26.71 -10.60 -10.19
C LYS A 117 27.52 -11.29 -9.09
N VAL A 118 26.88 -11.62 -7.96
CA VAL A 118 27.59 -12.16 -6.80
C VAL A 118 28.27 -13.50 -7.09
N SER A 119 27.66 -14.32 -7.96
CA SER A 119 28.17 -15.65 -8.34
C SER A 119 29.47 -15.60 -9.12
N ASP A 120 29.76 -14.47 -9.78
CA ASP A 120 30.91 -14.31 -10.67
C ASP A 120 32.09 -13.56 -10.00
N LEU A 121 31.97 -13.25 -8.71
CA LEU A 121 32.97 -12.51 -7.95
C LEU A 121 34.20 -13.36 -7.64
N ASN A 122 35.37 -12.76 -7.80
CA ASN A 122 36.63 -13.27 -7.23
C ASN A 122 37.09 -12.43 -6.02
N ASP A 123 38.05 -12.97 -5.25
CA ASP A 123 38.56 -12.36 -4.02
C ASP A 123 39.10 -10.93 -4.21
N LYS A 124 39.62 -10.59 -5.39
CA LYS A 124 40.13 -9.24 -5.68
C LYS A 124 39.00 -8.22 -5.86
N GLN A 125 37.83 -8.66 -6.31
CA GLN A 125 36.66 -7.81 -6.54
C GLN A 125 35.79 -7.65 -5.29
N LEU A 126 35.90 -8.57 -4.33
CA LEU A 126 35.09 -8.60 -3.11
C LEU A 126 35.11 -7.27 -2.31
N PRO A 127 36.25 -6.59 -2.09
CA PRO A 127 36.24 -5.31 -1.35
C PRO A 127 35.44 -4.22 -2.07
N GLY A 128 35.54 -4.13 -3.40
CA GLY A 128 34.79 -3.17 -4.21
C GLY A 128 33.29 -3.48 -4.22
N TYR A 129 32.93 -4.74 -4.27
CA TYR A 129 31.54 -5.20 -4.17
C TYR A 129 30.90 -4.81 -2.83
N ILE A 130 31.60 -5.05 -1.71
CA ILE A 130 31.13 -4.67 -0.37
C ILE A 130 30.94 -3.15 -0.27
N LEU A 131 31.86 -2.37 -0.85
CA LEU A 131 31.74 -0.91 -0.86
C LEU A 131 30.50 -0.45 -1.64
N GLN A 132 30.24 -1.04 -2.82
CA GLN A 132 29.04 -0.73 -3.62
C GLN A 132 27.76 -1.06 -2.85
N LEU A 133 27.68 -2.23 -2.20
CA LEU A 133 26.55 -2.59 -1.34
C LEU A 133 26.33 -1.54 -0.25
N ARG A 134 27.39 -1.17 0.48
CA ARG A 134 27.29 -0.15 1.54
C ARG A 134 26.79 1.19 1.01
N THR A 135 27.25 1.62 -0.15
CA THR A 135 26.76 2.84 -0.80
C THR A 135 25.27 2.77 -1.09
N ILE A 136 24.79 1.66 -1.67
CA ILE A 136 23.36 1.49 -1.98
C ILE A 136 22.53 1.47 -0.69
N PHE A 137 22.96 0.75 0.35
CA PHE A 137 22.28 0.75 1.66
C PHE A 137 22.22 2.14 2.29
N ASN A 138 23.30 2.91 2.22
CA ASN A 138 23.31 4.30 2.71
C ASN A 138 22.31 5.17 1.93
N ASN A 139 22.23 5.02 0.61
CA ASN A 139 21.25 5.76 -0.20
C ASN A 139 19.81 5.34 0.14
N LEU A 140 19.56 4.04 0.29
CA LEU A 140 18.26 3.51 0.68
C LEU A 140 17.82 4.00 2.06
N SER A 141 18.75 4.34 2.96
CA SER A 141 18.40 4.88 4.29
C SER A 141 17.61 6.19 4.24
N ASP A 142 17.66 6.93 3.12
CA ASP A 142 16.84 8.14 2.92
C ASP A 142 15.33 7.84 2.81
N ILE A 143 14.95 6.57 2.65
CA ILE A 143 13.55 6.13 2.67
C ILE A 143 12.81 6.54 3.95
N ASP A 144 13.50 6.55 5.10
CA ASP A 144 12.94 6.99 6.38
C ASP A 144 12.52 8.47 6.31
N LYS A 145 13.33 9.32 5.69
CA LYS A 145 13.01 10.75 5.50
C LYS A 145 11.79 10.93 4.60
N HIS A 146 11.69 10.13 3.55
CA HIS A 146 10.58 10.17 2.60
C HIS A 146 9.25 9.84 3.28
N TYR A 147 9.20 8.75 4.06
CA TYR A 147 7.98 8.34 4.74
C TYR A 147 7.61 9.24 5.90
N LYS A 148 8.58 9.67 6.73
CA LYS A 148 8.34 10.70 7.75
C LYS A 148 7.76 11.98 7.16
N ARG A 149 8.20 12.38 5.97
CA ARG A 149 7.63 13.56 5.30
C ARG A 149 6.16 13.35 4.93
N LYS A 150 5.77 12.17 4.44
CA LYS A 150 4.36 11.83 4.18
C LYS A 150 3.55 11.81 5.48
N GLU A 151 4.07 11.15 6.50
CA GLU A 151 3.47 11.00 7.82
C GLU A 151 3.21 12.34 8.51
N TYR A 152 4.18 13.24 8.53
CA TYR A 152 4.05 14.50 9.27
C TYR A 152 3.51 15.65 8.43
N LEU A 153 3.66 15.64 7.10
CA LEU A 153 3.29 16.78 6.25
C LEU A 153 2.13 16.52 5.29
N LEU A 154 1.78 15.26 5.00
CA LEU A 154 0.67 14.93 4.09
C LEU A 154 -0.51 14.31 4.85
N PHE A 155 -0.26 13.30 5.66
CA PHE A 155 -1.31 12.54 6.34
C PHE A 155 -2.22 13.41 7.23
N PRO A 156 -1.72 14.39 8.01
CA PRO A 156 -2.59 15.23 8.84
C PRO A 156 -3.59 16.03 8.01
N PHE A 157 -3.24 16.39 6.78
CA PHE A 157 -4.16 17.07 5.86
C PHE A 157 -5.19 16.11 5.28
N LEU A 158 -4.77 14.89 4.90
CA LEU A 158 -5.71 13.85 4.45
C LEU A 158 -6.72 13.51 5.54
N GLU A 159 -6.26 13.31 6.77
CA GLU A 159 -7.10 12.99 7.93
C GLU A 159 -8.06 14.13 8.27
N LYS A 160 -7.62 15.40 8.18
CA LYS A 160 -8.49 16.57 8.32
C LYS A 160 -9.62 16.59 7.28
N HIS A 161 -9.37 16.03 6.11
CA HIS A 161 -10.38 15.84 5.05
C HIS A 161 -11.10 14.49 5.14
N LEU A 162 -11.02 13.80 6.29
CA LEU A 162 -11.65 12.50 6.55
C LEU A 162 -11.13 11.35 5.68
N ILE A 163 -9.96 11.52 5.07
CA ILE A 163 -9.24 10.47 4.33
C ILE A 163 -8.23 9.85 5.31
N THR A 164 -8.71 8.97 6.17
CA THR A 164 -7.93 8.35 7.26
C THR A 164 -7.37 6.99 6.91
N GLY A 165 -7.93 6.33 5.89
CA GLY A 165 -7.59 4.97 5.51
C GLY A 165 -6.13 4.78 5.09
N PRO A 166 -5.67 5.44 4.00
CA PRO A 166 -4.30 5.27 3.52
C PRO A 166 -3.24 5.67 4.56
N PRO A 167 -3.37 6.81 5.28
CA PRO A 167 -2.47 7.11 6.39
C PRO A 167 -2.35 5.99 7.41
N LYS A 168 -3.49 5.45 7.89
CA LYS A 168 -3.50 4.43 8.94
C LYS A 168 -2.76 3.15 8.56
N VAL A 169 -2.97 2.66 7.34
CA VAL A 169 -2.27 1.48 6.82
C VAL A 169 -0.77 1.77 6.64
N MET A 170 -0.45 2.95 6.11
CA MET A 170 0.94 3.39 5.92
C MET A 170 1.71 3.44 7.24
N TRP A 171 1.11 3.93 8.32
CA TRP A 171 1.73 3.92 9.66
C TRP A 171 2.07 2.52 10.17
N GLY A 172 1.31 1.49 9.79
CA GLY A 172 1.51 0.11 10.25
C GLY A 172 2.54 -0.70 9.45
N LYS A 173 3.04 -0.18 8.31
CA LYS A 173 4.05 -0.86 7.47
C LYS A 173 5.50 -0.52 7.88
N HIS A 174 5.68 0.39 8.82
CA HIS A 174 6.97 0.92 9.28
C HIS A 174 7.34 0.34 10.64
#